data_AF-A0A357CKU5-F1
#
_entry.id   AF-A0A357CKU5-F1
#
_cell.length_a   1.000
_cell.length_b   1.000
_cell.length_c   1.000
_cell.angle_alpha   90.00
_cell.angle_beta   90.00
_cell.angle_gamma   90.00
#
_symmetry.space_group_name_H-M   'P 1'
#
loop_
_entity.id
_entity.type
_entity.pdbx_description
1 polymer ?
#
loop_
_entity_poly.entity_id
_entity_poly.type
_entity_poly.pdbx_seq_one_letter_code
_entity_poly.pdbx_strand_id
1 'polypeptide(L)'
;VGGFGALAYWLANATGQHPFVSGVLALAATVLVTGCLHEDGLADMVDGFGGGASPERKLEIMRDSQIGTYGASALVLSLMLRAGAIASLADPALV
;
A
#
# COMPACT_ATOMS: atom_id res chain seq x y z
N VAL A 1 5.68 -10.98 4.32
CA VAL A 1 4.75 -10.07 3.62
C VAL A 1 4.51 -10.51 2.18
N GLY A 2 5.54 -10.50 1.31
CA GLY A 2 5.37 -10.88 -0.12
C GLY A 2 4.73 -12.26 -0.36
N GLY A 3 5.11 -13.29 0.42
CA GLY A 3 4.49 -14.61 0.31
C GLY A 3 2.98 -14.65 0.60
N PHE A 4 2.48 -13.83 1.53
CA PHE A 4 1.05 -13.72 1.79
C PHE A 4 0.32 -13.02 0.63
N GLY A 5 0.92 -11.98 0.06
CA GLY A 5 0.40 -11.33 -1.14
C GLY A 5 0.35 -12.29 -2.34
N ALA A 6 1.41 -13.07 -2.56
CA ALA A 6 1.47 -14.07 -3.62
C ALA A 6 0.41 -15.17 -3.44
N LEU A 7 0.23 -15.69 -2.22
CA LEU A 7 -0.81 -16.68 -1.92
C LEU A 7 -2.22 -16.12 -2.16
N ALA A 8 -2.49 -14.89 -1.70
CA ALA A 8 -3.78 -14.23 -1.92
C ALA A 8 -4.03 -13.97 -3.42
N TYR A 9 -3.01 -13.54 -4.17
CA TYR A 9 -3.09 -13.37 -5.62
C TYR A 9 -3.43 -14.69 -6.33
N TRP A 10 -2.73 -15.77 -5.99
CA TRP A 10 -2.94 -17.09 -6.59
C TRP A 10 -4.36 -17.62 -6.31
N LEU A 11 -4.82 -17.55 -5.06
CA LEU A 11 -6.17 -17.98 -4.68
C LEU A 11 -7.24 -17.16 -5.39
N ALA A 12 -7.09 -15.83 -5.45
CA ALA A 12 -8.03 -14.96 -6.13
C ALA A 12 -8.10 -15.26 -7.64
N ASN A 13 -6.94 -15.41 -8.28
CA ASN A 13 -6.87 -15.73 -9.71
C ASN A 13 -7.47 -17.10 -10.02
N ALA A 14 -7.27 -18.10 -9.16
CA ALA A 14 -7.84 -19.45 -9.32
C ALA A 14 -9.38 -19.46 -9.33
N THR A 15 -10.03 -18.42 -8.82
CA THR A 15 -11.50 -18.27 -8.88
C THR A 15 -11.99 -17.54 -10.14
N GLY A 16 -11.10 -17.19 -11.07
CA GLY A 16 -11.44 -16.53 -12.34
C GLY A 16 -11.80 -15.04 -12.19
N GLN A 17 -11.35 -14.39 -11.11
CA GLN A 17 -11.58 -12.95 -10.89
C GLN A 17 -10.80 -12.10 -11.90
N HIS A 18 -11.30 -10.89 -12.14
CA HIS A 18 -10.57 -9.91 -12.95
C HIS A 18 -9.18 -9.63 -12.34
N PRO A 19 -8.09 -9.54 -13.13
CA PRO A 19 -6.72 -9.40 -12.60
C PRO A 19 -6.55 -8.23 -11.62
N PHE A 20 -7.26 -7.13 -11.86
CA PHE A 20 -7.27 -5.99 -10.95
C PHE A 20 -7.83 -6.32 -9.56
N VAL A 21 -8.91 -7.11 -9.49
CA VAL A 21 -9.50 -7.55 -8.22
C VAL A 21 -8.52 -8.46 -7.48
N SER A 22 -7.90 -9.41 -8.20
CA SER A 22 -6.86 -10.28 -7.64
C SER A 22 -5.67 -9.48 -7.10
N GLY A 23 -5.23 -8.45 -7.82
CA GLY A 23 -4.16 -7.56 -7.40
C GLY A 23 -4.50 -6.74 -6.15
N VAL A 24 -5.74 -6.23 -6.06
CA VAL A 24 -6.23 -5.54 -4.86
C VAL A 24 -6.31 -6.47 -3.65
N LEU A 25 -6.81 -7.70 -3.82
CA LEU A 25 -6.87 -8.68 -2.74
C LEU A 25 -5.48 -9.10 -2.24
N ALA A 26 -4.52 -9.27 -3.16
CA ALA A 26 -3.12 -9.51 -2.83
C ALA A 26 -2.52 -8.35 -2.03
N LEU A 27 -2.74 -7.11 -2.47
CA LEU A 27 -2.30 -5.93 -1.77
C LEU A 27 -2.94 -5.82 -0.39
N ALA A 28 -4.26 -6.01 -0.29
CA ALA A 28 -4.99 -6.00 0.99
C ALA A 28 -4.42 -7.03 1.98
N ALA A 29 -4.10 -8.25 1.52
CA ALA A 29 -3.46 -9.25 2.36
C ALA A 29 -2.10 -8.78 2.90
N THR A 30 -1.30 -8.09 2.08
CA THR A 30 -0.01 -7.53 2.56
C THR A 30 -0.21 -6.43 3.59
N VAL A 31 -1.17 -5.52 3.38
CA VAL A 31 -1.50 -4.42 4.30
C VAL A 31 -1.97 -4.97 5.65
N LEU A 32 -2.86 -5.96 5.63
CA LEU A 32 -3.38 -6.59 6.86
C LEU A 32 -2.28 -7.32 7.65
N VAL A 33 -1.42 -8.08 6.98
CA VAL A 33 -0.31 -8.79 7.63
C VAL A 33 0.67 -7.83 8.30
N THR A 34 0.84 -6.63 7.74
CA THR A 34 1.70 -5.61 8.33
C THR A 34 0.98 -4.70 9.31
N GLY A 35 -0.34 -4.85 9.51
CA GLY A 35 -1.14 -3.94 10.34
C GLY A 35 -1.08 -2.49 9.85
N CYS A 36 -1.03 -2.27 8.53
CA CYS A 36 -0.86 -0.96 7.89
C CYS A 36 0.44 -0.20 8.21
N LEU A 37 1.45 -0.80 8.84
CA LEU A 37 2.67 -0.09 9.25
C LEU A 37 3.45 0.56 8.10
N HIS A 38 3.47 -0.04 6.91
CA HIS A 38 4.15 0.56 5.75
C HIS A 38 3.38 1.75 5.19
N GLU A 39 2.05 1.65 5.18
CA GLU A 39 1.15 2.71 4.75
C GLU A 39 1.23 3.90 5.70
N ASP A 40 1.17 3.63 7.01
CA ASP A 40 1.31 4.62 8.08
C ASP A 40 2.64 5.37 7.99
N GLY A 41 3.76 4.63 7.96
CA GLY A 41 5.09 5.25 7.84
C GLY A 41 5.30 6.03 6.53
N LEU A 42 4.64 5.64 5.44
CA LEU A 42 4.64 6.43 4.20
C LEU A 42 3.84 7.73 4.38
N ALA A 43 2.64 7.65 4.95
CA ALA A 43 1.80 8.82 5.19
C ALA A 43 2.51 9.83 6.13
N ASP A 44 2.99 9.37 7.28
CA ASP A 44 3.71 10.17 8.27
C ASP A 44 4.93 10.84 7.67
N MET A 45 5.72 10.10 6.87
CA MET A 45 6.89 10.66 6.24
C MET A 45 6.53 11.78 5.27
N VAL A 46 5.54 11.55 4.40
CA VAL A 46 5.19 12.55 3.38
C VAL A 46 4.49 13.75 4.03
N ASP A 47 3.64 13.57 5.05
CA ASP A 47 3.03 14.68 5.80
C ASP A 47 4.06 15.46 6.60
N GLY A 48 4.97 14.77 7.30
CA GLY A 48 6.07 15.41 8.03
C GLY A 48 6.93 16.27 7.10
N PHE A 49 7.38 15.71 5.97
CA PHE A 49 8.22 16.44 5.03
C PHE A 49 7.48 17.52 4.23
N GLY A 50 6.20 17.32 3.93
CA GLY A 50 5.37 18.28 3.19
C GLY A 50 4.87 19.45 4.04
N GLY A 51 4.62 19.22 5.34
CA GLY A 51 4.07 20.22 6.26
C GLY A 51 5.07 20.85 7.23
N GLY A 52 6.27 20.27 7.41
CA GLY A 52 7.26 20.72 8.41
C GLY A 52 8.47 21.44 7.82
N ALA A 53 8.73 22.67 8.27
CA ALA A 53 9.86 23.50 7.81
C ALA A 53 11.20 23.22 8.55
N SER A 54 11.16 22.71 9.78
CA SER A 54 12.34 22.32 10.57
C SER A 54 12.25 20.84 10.97
N PRO A 55 13.38 20.16 11.27
CA PRO A 55 13.37 18.77 11.72
C PRO A 55 12.42 18.51 12.90
N GLU A 56 12.37 19.44 13.86
CA GLU A 56 11.49 19.34 15.03
C GLU A 56 10.03 19.36 14.61
N ARG A 57 9.65 20.27 13.71
CA ARG A 57 8.27 20.35 13.21
C ARG A 57 7.87 19.13 12.39
N LYS A 58 8.78 18.56 11.59
CA LYS A 58 8.52 17.33 10.83
C LYS A 58 8.22 16.16 11.77
N LEU A 59 9.02 16.02 12.84
CA LEU A 59 8.85 14.99 13.86
C LEU A 59 7.59 15.18 14.70
N GLU A 60 7.19 16.43 14.97
CA GLU A 60 5.89 16.71 15.60
C GLU A 60 4.74 16.22 14.72
N ILE A 61 4.78 16.51 13.42
CA ILE A 61 3.74 16.08 12.46
C ILE A 61 3.70 14.55 12.35
N MET A 62 4.84 13.87 12.24
CA MET A 62 4.91 12.40 12.19
C MET A 62 4.40 11.70 13.46
N ARG A 63 4.29 12.43 14.59
CA ARG A 63 3.77 11.89 15.85
C ARG A 63 2.29 12.23 16.06
N ASP A 64 1.74 13.10 15.22
CA ASP A 64 0.32 13.37 15.17
C ASP A 64 -0.37 12.20 14.46
N SER A 65 -1.48 11.72 15.01
CA SER A 65 -2.25 10.64 14.38
C SER A 65 -3.16 11.13 13.25
N GLN A 66 -3.22 12.45 13.02
CA GLN A 66 -3.97 13.04 11.93
C GLN A 66 -3.25 12.87 10.60
N ILE A 67 -3.97 12.35 9.60
CA ILE A 67 -3.49 12.32 8.22
C ILE A 67 -3.67 13.68 7.55
N GLY A 68 -2.63 14.16 6.88
CA GLY A 68 -2.65 15.37 6.05
C GLY A 68 -2.90 15.07 4.57
N THR A 69 -3.05 16.14 3.79
CA THR A 69 -3.28 16.03 2.33
C THR A 69 -2.10 15.36 1.61
N TYR A 70 -0.87 15.55 2.10
CA TYR A 70 0.31 14.96 1.49
C TYR A 70 0.34 13.45 1.71
N GLY A 71 0.15 12.99 2.94
CA GLY A 71 0.08 11.58 3.29
C GLY A 71 -1.07 10.88 2.59
N ALA A 72 -2.27 11.48 2.57
CA ALA A 72 -3.42 10.95 1.84
C ALA A 72 -3.13 10.79 0.34
N SER A 73 -2.54 11.80 -0.30
CA SER A 73 -2.17 11.73 -1.71
C SER A 73 -1.12 10.66 -2.00
N ALA A 74 -0.12 10.54 -1.13
CA ALA A 74 0.91 9.50 -1.26
C ALA A 74 0.33 8.09 -1.13
N LEU A 75 -0.58 7.87 -0.17
CA LEU A 75 -1.27 6.60 0.00
C LEU A 75 -2.08 6.22 -1.24
N VAL A 76 -2.88 7.14 -1.77
CA VAL A 76 -3.70 6.90 -2.97
C VAL A 76 -2.81 6.50 -4.15
N LEU A 77 -1.77 7.30 -4.44
CA LEU A 77 -0.85 7.03 -5.55
C LEU A 77 -0.11 5.70 -5.37
N SER A 78 0.36 5.42 -4.15
CA SER A 78 1.09 4.19 -3.82
C SER A 78 0.21 2.94 -3.94
N LEU A 79 -1.00 2.97 -3.40
CA LEU A 79 -1.92 1.84 -3.46
C LEU A 79 -2.39 1.58 -4.89
N MET A 80 -2.72 2.63 -5.66
CA MET A 80 -3.10 2.50 -7.06
C MET A 80 -1.96 1.90 -7.91
N LEU A 81 -0.74 2.41 -7.74
CA LEU A 81 0.42 1.91 -8.48
C LEU A 81 0.68 0.43 -8.17
N ARG A 82 0.66 0.04 -6.88
CA ARG A 82 0.89 -1.34 -6.45
C ARG A 82 -0.20 -2.27 -6.95
N ALA A 83 -1.47 -1.88 -6.84
CA ALA A 83 -2.60 -2.67 -7.35
C ALA A 83 -2.50 -2.88 -8.87
N GLY A 84 -2.22 -1.82 -9.63
CA GLY A 84 -2.03 -1.89 -11.08
C GLY A 84 -0.83 -2.74 -11.49
N ALA A 85 0.29 -2.64 -10.77
CA ALA A 85 1.49 -3.44 -11.01
C ALA A 85 1.24 -4.93 -10.77
N ILE A 86 0.58 -5.30 -9.67
CA ILE A 86 0.23 -6.71 -9.39
C ILE A 86 -0.76 -7.23 -10.42
N ALA A 87 -1.75 -6.43 -10.80
CA ALA A 87 -2.74 -6.78 -11.82
C ALA A 87 -2.14 -6.99 -13.22
N SER A 88 -0.94 -6.46 -13.46
CA SER A 88 -0.21 -6.59 -14.72
C SER A 88 0.71 -7.82 -14.75
N LEU A 89 0.80 -8.58 -13.64
CA LEU A 89 1.53 -9.84 -13.61
C LEU A 89 0.81 -10.89 -14.45
N ALA A 90 1.60 -11.82 -15.01
CA ALA A 90 1.06 -12.97 -15.73
C ALA A 90 0.17 -13.84 -14.81
N ASP A 91 -0.67 -14.66 -15.44
CA ASP A 91 -1.45 -15.65 -14.70
C ASP A 91 -0.48 -16.56 -13.91
N PRO A 92 -0.59 -16.62 -12.58
CA PRO A 92 0.32 -17.40 -11.76
C PRO A 92 0.19 -18.92 -11.97
N ALA A 93 -0.83 -19.40 -12.70
CA ALA A 93 -0.93 -20.79 -13.15
C ALA A 93 -0.10 -21.10 -14.40
N LEU A 94 0.43 -20.08 -15.09
CA LEU A 94 1.25 -20.23 -16.30
C LEU A 94 2.77 -20.20 -16.01
N VAL A 95 3.17 -20.07 -14.74
CA VAL A 95 4.57 -19.90 -14.30
C VAL A 95 4.94 -20.95 -13.27
#